data_AF-A0A528NBY5-F1
#
_entry.id   AF-A0A528NBY5-F1
#
_cell.length_a   1.000
_cell.length_b   1.000
_cell.length_c   1.000
_cell.angle_alpha   90.00
_cell.angle_beta   90.00
_cell.angle_gamma   90.00
#
_symmetry.space_group_name_H-M   'P 1'
#
loop_
_entity.id
_entity.type
_entity.pdbx_description
1 polymer ?
#
loop_
_entity_poly.entity_id
_entity_poly.type
_entity_poly.pdbx_seq_one_letter_code
_entity_poly.pdbx_strand_id
1 'polypeptide(L)'
;MATLDELVAGKHLIELDGGLDGNELPQRFLYAFPHALKWLDQTLPALEAELGDGKLSPIEQVDVLFHDFVSDEDFSYYERSHSMLPTNLGVWEMKTTDVRLFGWFPRKATFIIAECDTAFRCKNHNLYPGYRSSVVRRRNILDLDEPKFLTGEYDDVL
;
A
#
# COMPACT_ATOMS: atom_id res chain seq x y z
N MET A 1 -14.90 10.63 -14.23
CA MET A 1 -13.57 10.90 -13.67
C MET A 1 -13.80 11.61 -12.37
N ALA A 2 -13.54 10.88 -11.30
CA ALA A 2 -13.81 11.25 -9.93
C ALA A 2 -12.49 11.54 -9.22
N THR A 3 -12.53 12.51 -8.32
CA THR A 3 -11.45 12.81 -7.38
C THR A 3 -11.33 11.69 -6.34
N LEU A 4 -10.21 11.66 -5.60
CA LEU A 4 -10.05 10.71 -4.49
C LEU A 4 -11.15 10.89 -3.43
N ASP A 5 -11.53 12.13 -3.13
CA ASP A 5 -12.58 12.44 -2.16
C ASP A 5 -13.94 11.88 -2.60
N GLU A 6 -14.25 11.96 -3.89
CA GLU A 6 -15.47 11.38 -4.46
C GLU A 6 -15.44 9.84 -4.43
N LEU A 7 -14.28 9.23 -4.68
CA LEU A 7 -14.11 7.77 -4.55
C LEU A 7 -14.24 7.29 -3.11
N VAL A 8 -13.77 8.07 -2.13
CA VAL A 8 -13.94 7.81 -0.70
C VAL A 8 -15.41 7.99 -0.30
N ALA A 9 -16.05 9.09 -0.70
CA ALA A 9 -17.47 9.32 -0.45
C ALA A 9 -18.36 8.22 -1.06
N GLY A 10 -17.99 7.73 -2.25
CA GLY A 10 -18.63 6.59 -2.93
C GLY A 10 -18.27 5.21 -2.36
N LYS A 11 -17.42 5.13 -1.33
CA LYS A 11 -16.90 3.88 -0.71
C LYS A 11 -16.18 2.95 -1.70
N HIS A 12 -15.65 3.51 -2.78
CA HIS A 12 -14.78 2.79 -3.72
C HIS A 12 -13.36 2.66 -3.15
N LEU A 13 -12.93 3.66 -2.38
CA LEU A 13 -11.72 3.68 -1.59
C LEU A 13 -12.05 4.04 -0.14
N ILE A 14 -11.15 3.70 0.77
CA ILE A 14 -11.22 4.07 2.18
C ILE A 14 -9.87 4.68 2.55
N GLU A 15 -9.90 5.85 3.15
CA GLU A 15 -8.71 6.53 3.66
C GLU A 15 -8.21 5.84 4.93
N LEU A 16 -6.89 5.68 5.05
CA LEU A 16 -6.21 5.16 6.23
C LEU A 16 -5.48 6.33 6.91
N ASP A 17 -5.69 6.48 8.20
CA ASP A 17 -5.12 7.57 9.00
C ASP A 17 -3.61 7.43 9.25
N GLY A 18 -3.06 6.22 9.10
CA GLY A 18 -1.67 5.91 9.38
C GLY A 18 -1.31 5.95 10.87
N GLY A 19 -2.28 5.96 11.78
CA GLY A 19 -2.03 5.95 13.22
C GLY A 19 -1.35 7.23 13.76
N LEU A 20 -1.54 8.38 13.11
CA LEU A 20 -0.99 9.66 13.56
C LEU A 20 -1.50 10.06 14.95
N ASP A 21 -0.61 10.65 15.75
CA ASP A 21 -0.98 11.25 17.03
C ASP A 21 -1.77 12.56 16.83
N GLY A 22 -2.53 12.98 17.84
CA GLY A 22 -3.44 14.14 17.74
C GLY A 22 -2.79 15.50 17.41
N ASN A 23 -1.46 15.57 17.40
CA ASN A 23 -0.69 16.76 17.01
C ASN A 23 0.08 16.59 15.69
N GLU A 24 0.00 15.42 15.06
CA GLU A 24 0.67 15.13 13.79
C GLU A 24 -0.27 15.43 12.62
N LEU A 25 0.26 16.03 11.56
CA LEU A 25 -0.48 16.30 10.34
C LEU A 25 0.04 15.38 9.22
N PRO A 26 -0.86 14.69 8.48
CA PRO A 26 -0.45 13.81 7.41
C PRO A 26 0.28 14.60 6.33
N GLN A 27 1.49 14.18 6.02
CA GLN A 27 2.27 14.69 4.89
C GLN A 27 2.04 13.86 3.63
N ARG A 28 1.75 12.56 3.81
CA ARG A 28 1.37 11.63 2.75
C ARG A 28 0.02 10.96 3.06
N PHE A 29 -0.67 10.48 2.04
CA PHE A 29 -2.01 9.91 2.16
C PHE A 29 -2.04 8.43 1.74
N LEU A 30 -2.70 7.61 2.55
CA LEU A 30 -2.94 6.21 2.26
C LEU A 30 -4.42 5.95 2.02
N TYR A 31 -4.71 5.21 0.96
CA TYR A 31 -6.04 4.71 0.65
C TYR A 31 -6.00 3.21 0.41
N ALA A 32 -7.08 2.52 0.68
CA ALA A 32 -7.23 1.10 0.38
C ALA A 32 -8.56 0.80 -0.30
N PHE A 33 -8.58 -0.22 -1.15
CA PHE A 33 -9.85 -0.79 -1.59
C PHE A 33 -10.54 -1.50 -0.42
N PRO A 34 -11.89 -1.53 -0.37
CA PRO A 34 -12.63 -2.14 0.75
C PRO A 34 -12.24 -3.60 1.07
N HIS A 35 -11.91 -4.39 0.05
CA HIS A 35 -11.49 -5.78 0.27
C HIS A 35 -10.06 -5.90 0.80
N ALA A 36 -9.17 -4.97 0.45
CA ALA A 36 -7.81 -4.90 0.97
C ALA A 36 -7.86 -4.46 2.45
N LEU A 37 -8.67 -3.45 2.76
CA LEU A 37 -8.94 -3.07 4.16
C LEU A 37 -9.53 -4.23 4.95
N LYS A 38 -10.51 -4.95 4.40
CA LYS A 38 -11.06 -6.14 5.05
C LYS A 38 -9.98 -7.19 5.37
N TRP A 39 -8.99 -7.37 4.49
CA TRP A 39 -7.87 -8.26 4.76
C TRP A 39 -6.99 -7.74 5.91
N LEU A 40 -6.69 -6.44 5.90
CA LEU A 40 -5.95 -5.75 6.98
C LEU A 40 -6.70 -5.83 8.33
N ASP A 41 -8.03 -5.75 8.35
CA ASP A 41 -8.80 -5.78 9.59
C ASP A 41 -9.00 -7.20 10.13
N GLN A 42 -9.10 -8.19 9.24
CA GLN A 42 -9.56 -9.55 9.63
C GLN A 42 -8.46 -10.59 9.59
N THR A 43 -7.49 -10.45 8.69
CA THR A 43 -6.44 -11.46 8.49
C THR A 43 -5.17 -11.04 9.20
N LEU A 44 -4.71 -9.80 9.00
CA LEU A 44 -3.47 -9.29 9.56
C LEU A 44 -3.35 -9.46 11.09
N PRO A 45 -4.38 -9.17 11.92
CA PRO A 45 -4.25 -9.30 13.38
C PRO A 45 -4.13 -10.76 13.85
N ALA A 46 -4.51 -11.71 13.00
CA ALA A 46 -4.43 -13.14 13.28
C ALA A 46 -3.13 -13.78 12.75
N LEU A 47 -2.25 -13.02 12.11
CA LEU A 47 -0.98 -13.53 11.62
C LEU A 47 0.05 -13.62 12.75
N GLU A 48 0.81 -14.71 12.73
CA GLU A 48 2.00 -14.88 13.57
C GLU A 48 3.24 -14.37 12.82
N ALA A 49 4.18 -13.76 13.55
CA ALA A 49 5.44 -13.31 12.97
C ALA A 49 6.28 -14.50 12.50
N GLU A 50 6.84 -14.44 11.29
CA GLU A 50 7.69 -15.49 10.73
C GLU A 50 9.02 -15.62 11.49
N LEU A 51 9.46 -14.55 12.18
CA LEU A 51 10.75 -14.47 12.87
C LEU A 51 10.64 -14.40 14.40
N GLY A 52 9.90 -15.32 15.02
CA GLY A 52 10.01 -15.69 16.45
C GLY A 52 9.82 -14.59 17.52
N ASP A 53 9.99 -14.98 18.79
CA ASP A 53 9.78 -14.11 19.95
C ASP A 53 10.75 -12.91 19.98
N GLY A 54 10.22 -11.71 20.22
CA GLY A 54 10.99 -10.47 20.40
C GLY A 54 11.05 -9.52 19.20
N LYS A 55 10.38 -9.84 18.08
CA LYS A 55 10.15 -8.93 16.95
C LYS A 55 8.72 -8.41 16.91
N LEU A 56 8.53 -7.29 16.21
CA LEU A 56 7.20 -6.73 15.96
C LEU A 56 6.31 -7.78 15.28
N SER A 57 5.09 -7.93 15.80
CA SER A 57 4.04 -8.71 15.15
C SER A 57 3.70 -8.16 13.76
N PRO A 58 3.11 -8.96 12.85
CA PRO A 58 2.79 -8.49 11.50
C PRO A 58 1.92 -7.23 11.48
N ILE A 59 0.98 -7.10 12.43
CA ILE A 59 0.16 -5.90 12.58
C ILE A 59 0.99 -4.69 12.98
N GLU A 60 1.84 -4.81 14.02
CA GLU A 60 2.72 -3.73 14.45
C GLU A 60 3.70 -3.31 13.34
N GLN A 61 4.18 -4.26 12.53
CA GLN A 61 5.03 -3.92 11.37
C GLN A 61 4.31 -3.08 10.33
N VAL A 62 3.04 -3.38 10.06
CA VAL A 62 2.23 -2.62 9.10
C VAL A 62 1.86 -1.26 9.68
N ASP A 63 1.54 -1.19 10.98
CA ASP A 63 1.25 0.07 11.66
C ASP A 63 2.45 1.02 11.60
N VAL A 64 3.66 0.54 11.92
CA VAL A 64 4.90 1.31 11.77
C VAL A 64 5.11 1.73 10.32
N LEU A 65 4.91 0.83 9.35
CA LEU A 65 5.06 1.16 7.94
C LEU A 65 4.10 2.26 7.47
N PHE A 66 2.86 2.25 7.96
CA PHE A 66 1.86 3.26 7.64
C PHE A 66 2.14 4.59 8.32
N HIS A 67 2.50 4.57 9.60
CA HIS A 67 2.91 5.76 10.32
C HIS A 67 4.09 6.43 9.62
N ASP A 68 5.19 5.70 9.40
CA ASP A 68 6.41 6.20 8.75
C ASP A 68 6.11 6.77 7.35
N PHE A 69 5.20 6.13 6.59
CA PHE A 69 4.82 6.66 5.28
C PHE A 69 4.08 8.00 5.40
N VAL A 70 3.06 8.07 6.25
CA VAL A 70 2.16 9.23 6.38
C VAL A 70 2.86 10.43 7.03
N SER A 71 3.81 10.19 7.93
CA SER A 71 4.58 11.21 8.66
C SER A 71 5.78 11.80 7.89
N ASP A 72 5.95 11.43 6.61
CA ASP A 72 7.08 11.82 5.75
C ASP A 72 8.44 11.30 6.21
N GLU A 73 8.49 10.21 7.00
CA GLU A 73 9.76 9.55 7.26
C GLU A 73 10.38 9.01 5.95
N ASP A 74 11.69 8.80 5.99
CA ASP A 74 12.46 8.32 4.85
C ASP A 74 11.94 6.95 4.40
N PHE A 75 11.18 6.99 3.31
CA PHE A 75 10.52 5.84 2.70
C PHE A 75 11.25 5.37 1.43
N SER A 76 12.40 6.00 1.11
CA SER A 76 13.20 5.76 -0.10
C SER A 76 14.09 4.51 -0.03
N TYR A 77 14.00 3.74 1.07
CA TYR A 77 14.75 2.50 1.23
C TYR A 77 14.05 1.31 0.54
N TYR A 78 14.78 0.64 -0.36
CA TYR A 78 14.34 -0.59 -1.05
C TYR A 78 13.86 -1.70 -0.10
N GLU A 79 14.28 -1.65 1.17
CA GLU A 79 13.83 -2.59 2.21
C GLU A 79 12.35 -2.44 2.56
N ARG A 80 11.78 -1.23 2.40
CA ARG A 80 10.39 -0.90 2.80
C ARG A 80 9.45 -0.76 1.61
N SER A 81 9.96 -0.44 0.44
CA SER A 81 9.14 -0.41 -0.78
C SER A 81 9.99 -0.57 -2.04
N HIS A 82 9.37 -0.75 -3.21
CA HIS A 82 9.97 -0.50 -4.51
C HIS A 82 8.94 -0.59 -5.65
N SER A 83 9.30 -0.03 -6.81
CA SER A 83 8.56 -0.25 -8.06
C SER A 83 8.68 -1.72 -8.51
N MET A 84 7.57 -2.33 -8.90
CA MET A 84 7.52 -3.69 -9.43
C MET A 84 7.90 -3.69 -10.91
N LEU A 85 8.73 -4.66 -11.31
CA LEU A 85 9.00 -4.90 -12.73
C LEU A 85 7.75 -5.48 -13.43
N PRO A 86 7.48 -5.12 -14.69
CA PRO A 86 8.10 -4.01 -15.42
C PRO A 86 7.60 -2.66 -14.89
N THR A 87 8.53 -1.73 -14.65
CA THR A 87 8.29 -0.45 -13.94
C THR A 87 7.33 0.48 -14.67
N ASN A 88 7.22 0.37 -16.00
CA ASN A 88 6.28 1.14 -16.82
C ASN A 88 4.80 0.87 -16.50
N LEU A 89 4.49 -0.19 -15.74
CA LEU A 89 3.14 -0.43 -15.24
C LEU A 89 2.79 0.45 -14.03
N GLY A 90 3.78 1.11 -13.41
CA GLY A 90 3.59 2.00 -12.26
C GLY A 90 2.96 1.30 -11.06
N VAL A 91 3.29 0.02 -10.87
CA VAL A 91 2.87 -0.76 -9.70
C VAL A 91 4.01 -0.76 -8.71
N TRP A 92 3.68 -0.56 -7.44
CA TRP A 92 4.63 -0.48 -6.34
C TRP A 92 4.25 -1.51 -5.27
N GLU A 93 5.28 -2.05 -4.62
CA GLU A 93 5.17 -2.89 -3.43
C GLU A 93 5.64 -2.07 -2.23
N MET A 94 4.83 -1.95 -1.18
CA MET A 94 5.29 -1.64 0.18
C MET A 94 5.39 -2.96 0.94
N LYS A 95 6.47 -3.17 1.70
CA LYS A 95 6.75 -4.46 2.31
C LYS A 95 7.29 -4.32 3.73
N THR A 96 6.84 -5.24 4.57
CA THR A 96 7.45 -5.50 5.88
C THR A 96 8.21 -6.83 5.81
N THR A 97 8.60 -7.38 6.96
CA THR A 97 9.13 -8.75 6.96
C THR A 97 8.04 -9.73 6.52
N ASP A 98 6.86 -9.61 7.13
CA ASP A 98 5.77 -10.59 7.06
C ASP A 98 4.68 -10.28 6.03
N VAL A 99 4.55 -9.04 5.57
CA VAL A 99 3.42 -8.57 4.76
C VAL A 99 3.91 -7.90 3.48
N ARG A 100 3.14 -8.06 2.39
CA ARG A 100 3.29 -7.31 1.13
C ARG A 100 1.99 -6.59 0.81
N LEU A 101 2.11 -5.31 0.49
CA LEU A 101 1.03 -4.43 0.10
C LEU A 101 1.33 -3.96 -1.33
N PHE A 102 0.41 -4.21 -2.25
CA PHE A 102 0.57 -3.88 -3.66
C PHE A 102 -0.37 -2.76 -4.05
N GLY A 103 0.16 -1.76 -4.74
CA GLY A 103 -0.58 -0.55 -5.01
C GLY A 103 0.07 0.32 -6.09
N TRP A 104 -0.34 1.57 -6.13
CA TRP A 104 0.26 2.58 -7.00
C TRP A 104 0.08 3.98 -6.43
N PHE A 105 0.86 4.92 -6.97
CA PHE A 105 0.76 6.34 -6.67
C PHE A 105 -0.08 7.03 -7.74
N PRO A 106 -1.35 7.42 -7.48
CA PRO A 106 -2.13 8.22 -8.41
C PRO A 106 -1.59 9.65 -8.57
N ARG A 107 -0.96 10.18 -7.53
CA ARG A 107 -0.30 11.48 -7.48
C ARG A 107 0.78 11.45 -6.41
N LYS A 108 1.59 12.51 -6.34
CA LYS A 108 2.68 12.65 -5.38
C LYS A 108 2.18 12.51 -3.94
N ALA A 109 2.96 11.86 -3.08
CA ALA A 109 2.66 11.63 -1.66
C ALA A 109 1.31 10.92 -1.40
N THR A 110 0.76 10.19 -2.38
CA THR A 110 -0.53 9.50 -2.23
C THR A 110 -0.40 8.08 -2.73
N PHE A 111 -0.69 7.09 -1.89
CA PHE A 111 -0.61 5.67 -2.24
C PHE A 111 -1.96 4.97 -2.10
N ILE A 112 -2.34 4.19 -3.12
CA ILE A 112 -3.55 3.36 -3.09
C ILE A 112 -3.14 1.88 -2.99
N ILE A 113 -3.50 1.24 -1.87
CA ILE A 113 -3.37 -0.19 -1.63
C ILE A 113 -4.50 -0.93 -2.34
N ALA A 114 -4.13 -1.74 -3.32
CA ALA A 114 -5.06 -2.50 -4.14
C ALA A 114 -5.20 -3.95 -3.70
N GLU A 115 -4.11 -4.56 -3.22
CA GLU A 115 -4.03 -5.96 -2.81
C GLU A 115 -3.04 -6.12 -1.65
N CYS A 116 -3.28 -7.12 -0.78
CA CYS A 116 -2.42 -7.46 0.36
C CYS A 116 -2.27 -8.98 0.45
N ASP A 117 -1.10 -9.48 0.83
CA ASP A 117 -0.92 -10.88 1.27
C ASP A 117 0.34 -11.02 2.13
N THR A 118 0.57 -12.21 2.68
CA THR A 118 1.76 -12.52 3.45
C THR A 118 2.99 -12.67 2.54
N ALA A 119 4.15 -12.26 3.04
CA ALA A 119 5.44 -12.42 2.39
C ALA A 119 5.71 -13.88 2.03
N PHE A 120 5.39 -14.79 2.96
CA PHE A 120 5.52 -16.23 2.78
C PHE A 120 4.73 -16.73 1.56
N ARG A 121 3.44 -16.38 1.46
CA ARG A 121 2.59 -16.81 0.35
C ARG A 121 3.06 -16.24 -0.97
N CYS A 122 3.40 -14.95 -0.99
CA CYS A 122 3.90 -14.28 -2.19
C CYS A 122 5.15 -14.95 -2.76
N LYS A 123 6.12 -15.29 -1.89
CA LYS A 123 7.39 -15.92 -2.28
C LYS A 123 7.19 -17.38 -2.69
N ASN A 124 6.47 -18.17 -1.89
CA ASN A 124 6.35 -19.62 -2.10
C ASN A 124 5.44 -20.01 -3.26
N HIS A 125 4.49 -19.15 -3.63
CA HIS A 125 3.55 -19.42 -4.71
C HIS A 125 3.76 -18.54 -5.95
N ASN A 126 4.83 -17.76 -6.00
CA ASN A 126 5.16 -16.86 -7.12
C ASN A 126 3.98 -15.94 -7.49
N LEU A 127 3.34 -15.32 -6.48
CA LEU A 127 2.10 -14.54 -6.67
C LEU A 127 2.32 -13.13 -7.20
N TYR A 128 3.58 -12.65 -7.20
CA TYR A 128 3.98 -11.31 -7.61
C TYR A 128 3.42 -10.87 -8.98
N PRO A 129 3.53 -11.65 -10.07
CA PRO A 129 2.95 -11.27 -11.35
C PRO A 129 1.42 -11.17 -11.31
N GLY A 130 0.77 -12.03 -10.52
CA GLY A 130 -0.68 -12.06 -10.35
C GLY A 130 -1.19 -10.82 -9.63
N TYR A 131 -0.56 -10.44 -8.51
CA TYR A 131 -0.89 -9.21 -7.79
C TYR A 131 -0.66 -7.97 -8.64
N ARG A 132 0.46 -7.90 -9.37
CA ARG A 132 0.72 -6.81 -10.32
C ARG A 132 -0.39 -6.67 -11.36
N SER A 133 -0.81 -7.78 -11.98
CA SER A 133 -1.93 -7.76 -12.94
C SER A 133 -3.26 -7.36 -12.30
N SER A 134 -3.50 -7.77 -11.05
CA SER A 134 -4.69 -7.37 -10.30
C SER A 134 -4.72 -5.86 -10.03
N VAL A 135 -3.59 -5.29 -9.58
CA VAL A 135 -3.44 -3.84 -9.37
C VAL A 135 -3.77 -3.06 -10.65
N VAL A 136 -3.15 -3.42 -11.78
CA VAL A 136 -3.40 -2.77 -13.07
C VAL A 136 -4.87 -2.86 -13.46
N ARG A 137 -5.49 -4.04 -13.30
CA ARG A 137 -6.91 -4.23 -13.61
C ARG A 137 -7.80 -3.35 -12.74
N ARG A 138 -7.54 -3.27 -11.43
CA ARG A 138 -8.33 -2.44 -10.50
C ARG A 138 -8.18 -0.96 -10.81
N ARG A 139 -6.96 -0.49 -11.05
CA ARG A 139 -6.69 0.89 -11.49
C ARG A 139 -7.47 1.24 -12.76
N ASN A 140 -7.47 0.35 -13.75
CA ASN A 140 -8.15 0.61 -15.02
C ASN A 140 -9.68 0.72 -14.86
N ILE A 141 -10.27 -0.03 -13.92
CA ILE A 141 -11.72 -0.03 -13.64
C ILE A 141 -12.12 1.17 -12.75
N LEU A 142 -11.23 1.65 -11.90
CA LEU A 142 -11.48 2.79 -11.02
C LEU A 142 -11.70 4.05 -11.87
N ASP A 143 -12.81 4.77 -11.66
CA ASP A 143 -13.10 6.04 -12.34
C ASP A 143 -12.30 7.20 -11.71
N LEU A 144 -10.98 7.06 -11.65
CA LEU A 144 -10.05 8.04 -11.12
C LEU A 144 -9.53 8.97 -12.22
N ASP A 145 -9.20 10.20 -11.84
CA ASP A 145 -8.60 11.19 -12.72
C ASP A 145 -7.33 10.72 -13.45
N GLU A 146 -7.24 11.04 -14.75
CA GLU A 146 -6.05 10.79 -15.58
C GLU A 146 -4.99 11.89 -15.40
N PRO A 147 -3.68 11.54 -15.36
CA PRO A 147 -3.16 10.18 -15.41
C PRO A 147 -3.45 9.41 -14.11
N LYS A 148 -3.98 8.18 -14.21
CA LYS A 148 -4.36 7.37 -13.04
C LYS A 148 -3.19 6.96 -12.14
N PHE A 149 -1.96 7.15 -12.60
CA PHE A 149 -0.75 6.79 -11.87
C PHE A 149 0.46 7.59 -12.35
N LEU A 150 1.41 7.76 -11.44
CA LEU A 150 2.74 8.28 -11.74
C LEU A 150 3.70 7.15 -12.12
N THR A 151 4.65 7.47 -12.98
CA THR A 151 5.80 6.63 -13.33
C THR A 151 7.07 7.34 -12.92
N GLY A 152 8.10 6.59 -12.51
CA GLY A 152 9.38 7.16 -12.11
C GLY A 152 9.98 6.41 -10.93
N GLU A 153 10.91 7.09 -10.27
CA GLU A 153 11.56 6.65 -9.05
C GLU A 153 10.91 7.31 -7.82
N TYR A 154 11.54 7.18 -6.64
CA TYR A 154 11.01 7.73 -5.39
C TYR A 154 10.71 9.23 -5.44
N ASP A 155 11.62 10.06 -5.96
CA ASP A 155 11.46 11.52 -5.99
C ASP A 155 10.25 11.99 -6.82
N ASP A 156 9.82 11.15 -7.77
CA ASP A 156 8.67 11.42 -8.63
C ASP A 156 7.34 11.13 -7.92
N VAL A 157 7.33 10.21 -6.94
CA VAL A 157 6.10 9.70 -6.30
C VAL A 157 5.94 10.06 -4.83
N LEU A 158 7.04 10.32 -4.11
CA LEU A 158 7.08 10.73 -2.69
C LEU A 158 7.18 12.25 -2.56
#